data_AF-A0A177G6A2-F1
#
_entry.id   AF-A0A177G6A2-F1
#
_cell.length_a   1.000
_cell.length_b   1.000
_cell.length_c   1.000
_cell.angle_alpha   90.00
_cell.angle_beta   90.00
_cell.angle_gamma   90.00
#
_symmetry.space_group_name_H-M   'P 1'
#
loop_
_entity.id
_entity.type
_entity.pdbx_description
1 polymer ?
#
loop_
_entity_poly.entity_id
_entity_poly.type
_entity_poly.pdbx_seq_one_letter_code
_entity_poly.pdbx_strand_id
1 'polypeptide(L)' 'MAHLAEAKPEGWHADMSNADVAWTTGNAVLPLAGLTEGNMGLLSLNILSAGPYVEEVQKEDAQVLSA' A
#
# COMPACT_ATOMS: atom_id res chain seq x y z
N MET A 1 -9.77 7.84 8.80
CA MET A 1 -9.35 7.19 7.54
C MET A 1 -7.93 6.71 7.74
N ALA A 2 -7.70 5.41 7.95
CA ALA A 2 -6.42 4.89 8.44
C ALA A 2 -5.22 5.16 7.51
N HIS A 3 -5.43 5.30 6.20
CA HIS A 3 -4.37 5.58 5.22
C HIS A 3 -3.89 7.05 5.19
N LEU A 4 -4.61 7.95 5.88
CA LEU A 4 -4.25 9.37 6.09
C LEU A 4 -3.81 9.64 7.54
N ALA A 5 -3.65 8.58 8.33
CA ALA A 5 -3.15 8.70 9.70
C ALA A 5 -1.62 8.75 9.71
N GLU A 6 -1.06 9.39 10.73
CA GLU A 6 0.40 9.50 10.93
C GLU A 6 1.06 8.12 11.08
N ALA A 7 0.38 7.17 11.73
CA ALA A 7 0.75 5.77 11.74
C ALA A 7 0.05 5.03 10.59
N LYS A 8 0.82 4.70 9.55
CA LYS A 8 0.28 4.06 8.35
C LYS A 8 0.37 2.53 8.39
N PRO A 9 -0.60 1.81 7.80
CA PRO A 9 -0.52 0.37 7.61
C PRO A 9 0.65 -0.03 6.69
N GLU A 10 0.92 -1.34 6.63
CA GLU A 10 1.93 -1.90 5.73
C GLU A 10 1.71 -1.50 4.27
N GLY A 11 2.81 -1.21 3.57
CA GLY A 11 2.82 -0.86 2.14
C GLY A 11 2.54 0.61 1.81
N TRP A 12 2.28 1.45 2.82
CA TRP A 12 2.11 2.89 2.65
C TRP A 12 3.37 3.65 3.04
N HIS A 13 3.73 4.69 2.27
CA HIS A 13 4.83 5.57 2.60
C HIS A 13 4.42 6.65 3.62
N ALA A 14 5.34 7.02 4.51
CA ALA A 14 5.19 8.16 5.42
C ALA A 14 4.78 9.44 4.68
N ASP A 15 4.02 10.31 5.33
CA ASP A 15 3.43 11.48 4.68
C ASP A 15 4.48 12.38 4.02
N MET A 16 4.36 12.54 2.70
CA MET A 16 5.23 13.39 1.88
C MET A 16 4.69 14.83 1.79
N SER A 17 4.28 15.41 2.92
CA SER A 17 3.89 16.83 3.08
C SER A 17 2.64 17.36 2.34
N ASN A 18 1.98 16.57 1.49
CA ASN A 18 0.72 16.96 0.84
C ASN A 18 -0.47 16.28 1.52
N ALA A 19 -1.40 17.09 2.04
CA ALA A 19 -2.42 16.65 3.01
C ALA A 19 -3.50 15.68 2.50
N ASP A 20 -3.64 15.50 1.18
CA ASP A 20 -4.78 14.76 0.60
C ASP A 20 -4.37 13.55 -0.25
N VAL A 21 -3.10 13.16 -0.26
CA VAL A 21 -2.59 12.06 -1.10
C VAL A 21 -1.73 11.11 -0.29
N ALA A 22 -1.98 9.81 -0.42
CA ALA A 22 -1.16 8.76 0.16
C ALA A 22 -0.44 7.96 -0.93
N TRP A 23 0.84 7.67 -0.71
CA TRP A 23 1.69 6.90 -1.63
C TRP A 23 1.81 5.45 -1.18
N THR A 24 1.77 4.50 -2.12
CA THR A 24 2.00 3.07 -1.88
C THR A 24 3.13 2.54 -2.75
N THR A 25 3.69 1.40 -2.37
CA THR A 25 4.62 0.61 -3.20
C THR A 25 3.90 -0.31 -4.21
N GLY A 26 2.56 -0.23 -4.32
CA GLY A 26 1.75 -1.11 -5.16
C GLY A 26 1.15 -2.32 -4.42
N ASN A 27 1.62 -2.63 -3.21
CA ASN A 27 1.01 -3.62 -2.32
C ASN A 27 0.84 -3.00 -0.93
N ALA A 28 -0.39 -2.59 -0.60
CA ALA A 28 -0.67 -1.88 0.65
C ALA A 28 -2.00 -2.30 1.28
N VAL A 29 -2.02 -2.37 2.61
CA VAL A 29 -3.20 -2.78 3.38
C VAL A 29 -4.09 -1.57 3.63
N LEU A 30 -5.35 -1.64 3.18
CA LEU A 30 -6.37 -0.61 3.44
C LEU A 30 -7.50 -1.18 4.32
N PRO A 31 -7.51 -0.91 5.64
CA PRO A 31 -8.60 -1.33 6.51
C PRO A 31 -9.90 -0.62 6.14
N LEU A 32 -10.91 -1.40 5.75
CA LEU A 32 -12.27 -0.92 5.55
C LEU A 32 -13.05 -1.09 6.85
N ALA A 33 -13.66 -0.01 7.34
CA ALA A 33 -14.48 -0.01 8.55
C ALA A 33 -15.96 0.18 8.22
N GLY A 34 -16.85 -0.25 9.11
CA GLY A 34 -18.29 0.01 9.01
C GLY A 34 -19.05 -0.87 8.01
N LEU A 35 -18.42 -1.92 7.48
CA LEU A 35 -19.10 -2.98 6.74
C LEU A 35 -19.82 -3.89 7.75
N THR A 36 -21.13 -3.78 7.82
CA THR A 36 -21.98 -4.65 8.65
C THR A 36 -22.60 -5.75 7.79
N GLU A 37 -22.88 -6.92 8.37
CA GLU A 37 -23.53 -8.02 7.65
C GLU A 37 -24.84 -7.56 6.99
N GLY A 38 -25.07 -8.03 5.76
CA GLY A 38 -26.27 -7.71 4.97
C GLY A 38 -26.20 -6.41 4.17
N ASN A 39 -25.16 -5.59 4.32
CA ASN A 39 -24.99 -4.34 3.59
C ASN A 39 -23.94 -4.43 2.47
N MET A 40 -24.22 -3.77 1.34
CA MET A 40 -23.27 -3.64 0.23
C MET A 40 -22.40 -2.39 0.43
N GLY A 41 -21.08 -2.55 0.39
CA GLY A 41 -20.14 -1.44 0.40
C GLY A 41 -19.62 -1.13 -1.00
N LEU A 42 -19.42 0.15 -1.30
CA LEU A 42 -18.72 0.61 -2.50
C LEU A 42 -17.40 1.27 -2.09
N LEU A 43 -16.29 0.75 -2.59
CA LEU A 43 -14.98 1.41 -2.50
C LEU A 43 -14.74 2.18 -3.81
N SER A 44 -14.53 3.50 -3.70
CA SER A 44 -14.13 4.36 -4.80
C SER A 44 -12.77 4.97 -4.49
N LEU A 45 -11.83 4.88 -5.42
CA LEU A 45 -10.46 5.38 -5.29
C LEU A 45 -10.14 6.27 -6.49
N ASN A 46 -9.43 7.38 -6.24
CA ASN A 46 -8.87 8.22 -7.29
C ASN A 46 -7.35 8.02 -7.36
N ILE A 47 -6.85 7.45 -8.45
CA ILE A 47 -5.43 7.17 -8.63
C ILE A 47 -4.79 8.34 -9.38
N LEU A 48 -4.03 9.17 -8.66
CA LEU A 48 -3.39 10.36 -9.22
C LEU A 48 -2.11 10.05 -10.01
N SER A 49 -1.42 8.97 -9.65
CA SER A 49 -0.24 8.50 -10.35
C SER A 49 -0.13 6.99 -10.18
N ALA A 50 0.04 6.29 -11.30
CA ALA A 50 0.39 4.88 -11.33
C ALA A 50 1.71 4.77 -12.08
N GLY A 51 2.77 4.33 -11.39
CA GLY A 51 4.04 4.00 -12.02
C GLY A 51 4.06 2.56 -12.54
N PRO A 52 5.15 2.10 -13.17
CA PRO A 52 5.43 0.68 -13.23
C PRO A 52 5.70 0.19 -11.81
N TYR A 53 4.79 -0.59 -11.24
CA TYR A 53 5.02 -1.28 -9.99
C TYR A 53 6.04 -2.38 -10.26
N VAL A 54 7.26 -2.20 -9.76
CA VAL A 54 8.31 -3.21 -9.86
C VAL A 54 8.04 -4.22 -8.76
N GLU A 55 7.77 -5.47 -9.12
CA GLU A 55 7.79 -6.55 -8.14
C GLU A 55 9.20 -6.61 -7.54
N GLU A 56 9.33 -6.50 -6.22
CA GLU A 56 10.56 -6.86 -5.54
C GLU A 56 10.77 -8.36 -5.78
N VAL A 57 11.56 -8.68 -6.82
CA VAL A 57 12.09 -10.01 -7.02
C VAL A 57 12.81 -10.34 -5.72
N GLN A 58 12.31 -11.33 -5.00
CA GLN A 58 12.97 -11.87 -3.82
C GLN A 58 14.42 -12.13 -4.24
N LYS A 59 15.37 -11.40 -3.62
CA LYS A 59 16.76 -11.77 -3.74
C LYS A 59 16.87 -13.12 -3.06
N GLU A 60 16.75 -14.20 -3.84
CA GLU A 60 17.32 -15.47 -3.44
C GLU A 60 18.78 -15.18 -3.15
N ASP A 61 19.17 -15.34 -1.89
CA ASP A 61 20.55 -15.25 -1.47
C ASP A 61 21.35 -16.17 -2.38
N ALA A 62 22.00 -15.60 -3.38
CA ALA A 62 23.00 -16.28 -4.18
C ALA A 62 24.16 -16.58 -3.22
N GLN A 63 24.03 -17.67 -2.47
CA GLN A 63 25.13 -18.30 -1.78
C GLN A 63 26.14 -18.66 -2.86
N VAL A 64 27.13 -17.78 -3.03
CA VAL A 64 28.35 -18.06 -3.78
C VAL A 64 29.02 -19.27 -3.14
N LEU A 65 28.79 -20.45 -3.71
CA LEU A 65 29.62 -21.62 -3.46
C LEU A 65 30.96 -21.38 -4.17
N SER A 66 31.92 -20.85 -3.41
CA SER A 66 33.32 -20.82 -3.80
C SER A 66 33.83 -22.27 -3.89
N ALA A 67 34.33 -22.67 -5.06
CA ALA A 67 35.08 -23.91 -5.29
C ALA A 67 36.56 -23.61 -5.51
#